data_AF-A0A484WY92-F1
#
_entry.id   AF-A0A484WY92-F1
#
_cell.length_a   1.000
_cell.length_b   1.000
_cell.length_c   1.000
_cell.angle_alpha   90.00
_cell.angle_beta   90.00
_cell.angle_gamma   90.00
#
_symmetry.space_group_name_H-M   'P 1'
#
loop_
_entity.id
_entity.type
_entity.pdbx_description
1 polymer ?
#
loop_
_entity_poly.entity_id
_entity_poly.type
_entity_poly.pdbx_seq_one_letter_code
_entity_poly.pdbx_strand_id
1 'polypeptide(L)'
;MVEITVQQDRKIELIVNNIANVPEENNHSHEASAQADGVDGVVMDLDVTDSFGDNTDRNGDALPEDNLTPQLYDAQDKRVTLTNKPCSTDNPCVFIAKQDKEKGTVTLSSTLPGTYRWKAKAAPYDDSNYVDVTFLGAEIGGLNAFIYRVGAAKPSNLIGKDKEPLPLNNTYRFVLWRDNNKDGVFQQVEKLTDEEMVQYDYKWEFTGKSINGEVGAQANTSNEDIVIPATNREAAQTYGAQAGDGLQGYGLRVLYTKK
;
A
#
# COMPACT_ATOMS: atom_id res chain seq x y z
N MET A 1 18.07 -38.10 -25.76
CA MET A 1 18.28 -37.08 -24.71
C MET A 1 17.14 -36.10 -24.85
N VAL A 2 16.23 -36.08 -23.88
CA VAL A 2 15.08 -35.15 -23.85
C VAL A 2 15.57 -33.92 -23.10
N GLU A 3 15.68 -32.78 -23.77
CA GLU A 3 15.91 -31.49 -23.10
C GLU A 3 14.60 -31.11 -22.40
N ILE A 4 14.56 -31.29 -21.09
CA ILE A 4 13.50 -30.72 -20.26
C ILE A 4 13.91 -29.29 -19.97
N THR A 5 13.37 -28.34 -20.73
CA THR A 5 13.48 -26.92 -20.41
C THR A 5 12.55 -26.65 -19.22
N VAL A 6 13.08 -26.68 -18.00
CA VAL A 6 12.36 -26.15 -16.84
C VAL A 6 12.35 -24.64 -17.02
N GLN A 7 11.21 -24.06 -17.38
CA GLN A 7 10.99 -22.63 -17.18
C GLN A 7 11.01 -22.42 -15.67
N GLN A 8 12.13 -21.90 -15.15
CA GLN A 8 12.13 -21.36 -13.79
C GLN A 8 11.05 -20.27 -13.79
N ASP A 9 10.08 -20.38 -12.87
CA ASP A 9 9.03 -19.39 -12.64
C ASP A 9 9.67 -18.07 -12.16
N ARG A 10 10.27 -17.32 -13.09
CA ARG A 10 10.96 -16.04 -12.86
C ARG A 10 9.94 -14.92 -12.70
N LYS A 11 10.12 -14.08 -11.69
CA LYS A 11 9.19 -13.02 -11.30
C LYS A 11 9.95 -11.70 -11.12
N ILE A 12 9.26 -10.61 -11.40
CA ILE A 12 9.71 -9.26 -11.07
C ILE A 12 9.15 -8.93 -9.68
N GLU A 13 10.03 -8.65 -8.73
CA GLU A 13 9.67 -8.11 -7.42
C GLU A 13 9.95 -6.59 -7.40
N LEU A 14 8.92 -5.82 -7.10
CA LEU A 14 9.01 -4.41 -6.79
C LEU A 14 9.09 -4.23 -5.27
N ILE A 15 10.11 -3.49 -4.85
CA ILE A 15 10.36 -3.10 -3.46
C ILE A 15 10.39 -1.58 -3.42
N VAL A 16 9.79 -0.99 -2.40
CA VAL A 16 9.74 0.47 -2.23
C VAL A 16 10.26 0.87 -0.86
N ASN A 17 11.19 1.82 -0.85
CA ASN A 17 11.83 2.34 0.35
C ASN A 17 11.70 3.87 0.39
N ASN A 18 11.46 4.43 1.58
CA ASN A 18 11.46 5.89 1.75
C ASN A 18 12.91 6.42 1.66
N ILE A 19 13.14 7.55 0.97
CA ILE A 19 14.48 8.16 0.87
C ILE A 19 15.10 8.46 2.25
N ALA A 20 14.28 8.78 3.25
CA ALA A 20 14.73 9.08 4.61
C ALA A 20 15.24 7.86 5.39
N ASN A 21 14.94 6.63 4.93
CA ASN A 21 15.32 5.38 5.58
C ASN A 21 15.58 4.30 4.52
N VAL A 22 16.57 4.50 3.65
CA VAL A 22 17.11 3.41 2.82
C VAL A 22 17.99 2.55 3.74
N PRO A 23 17.56 1.35 4.16
CA PRO A 23 18.37 0.52 5.04
C PRO A 23 19.57 -0.05 4.25
N GLU A 24 20.65 -0.42 4.93
CA GLU A 24 21.82 -1.06 4.28
C GLU A 24 21.50 -2.46 3.71
N GLU A 25 20.40 -3.08 4.14
CA GLU A 25 19.88 -4.36 3.66
C GLU A 25 18.44 -4.20 3.15
N ASN A 26 18.11 -4.88 2.04
CA ASN A 26 16.82 -4.76 1.35
C ASN A 26 15.67 -5.23 2.26
N ASN A 27 15.05 -4.30 2.96
CA ASN A 27 13.91 -4.59 3.81
C ASN A 27 12.69 -4.56 2.88
N HIS A 28 12.16 -5.74 2.53
CA HIS A 28 11.07 -5.92 1.58
C HIS A 28 9.80 -5.18 2.01
N SER A 29 9.72 -3.87 1.73
CA SER A 29 8.52 -3.07 1.91
C SER A 29 7.83 -2.92 0.56
N HIS A 30 6.51 -3.16 0.54
CA HIS A 30 5.67 -2.97 -0.65
C HIS A 30 4.82 -1.69 -0.54
N GLU A 31 5.07 -0.88 0.49
CA GLU A 31 4.41 0.39 0.77
C GLU A 31 5.46 1.44 1.14
N ALA A 32 5.33 2.64 0.58
CA ALA A 32 6.23 3.77 0.86
C ALA A 32 5.49 5.11 0.73
N SER A 33 5.99 6.14 1.38
CA SER A 33 5.40 7.48 1.39
C SER A 33 6.44 8.59 1.31
N ALA A 34 6.08 9.70 0.69
CA ALA A 34 6.90 10.89 0.54
C ALA A 34 6.04 12.15 0.47
N GLN A 35 6.61 13.35 0.69
CA GLN A 35 5.85 14.58 0.47
C GLN A 35 5.62 14.82 -1.03
N ALA A 36 4.44 15.37 -1.32
CA ALA A 36 4.04 15.85 -2.63
C ALA A 36 4.52 17.30 -2.83
N ASP A 37 5.77 17.59 -2.45
CA ASP A 37 6.38 18.92 -2.55
C ASP A 37 7.31 19.05 -3.77
N GLY A 38 7.43 17.97 -4.56
CA GLY A 38 8.33 17.88 -5.71
C GLY A 38 9.81 17.74 -5.34
N VAL A 39 10.14 17.55 -4.06
CA VAL A 39 11.52 17.39 -3.56
C VAL A 39 11.69 16.03 -2.90
N ASP A 40 10.78 15.67 -1.99
CA ASP A 40 10.79 14.35 -1.37
C ASP A 40 10.42 13.27 -2.37
N GLY A 41 10.79 12.03 -2.04
CA GLY A 41 10.51 10.92 -2.91
C GLY A 41 10.63 9.54 -2.28
N VAL A 42 10.21 8.56 -3.06
CA VAL A 42 10.33 7.14 -2.75
C VAL A 42 11.35 6.54 -3.70
N VAL A 43 12.27 5.75 -3.16
CA VAL A 43 13.17 4.92 -3.96
C VAL A 43 12.46 3.60 -4.21
N MET A 44 12.21 3.32 -5.48
CA MET A 44 11.81 1.99 -5.91
C MET A 44 13.06 1.22 -6.29
N ASP A 45 13.14 0.01 -5.77
CA ASP A 45 14.07 -1.02 -6.17
C ASP A 45 13.32 -2.10 -6.94
N LEU A 46 13.99 -2.69 -7.93
CA LEU A 46 13.40 -3.67 -8.79
C LEU A 46 14.33 -4.86 -8.87
N ASP A 47 13.92 -5.93 -8.17
CA ASP A 47 14.65 -7.18 -8.15
C ASP A 47 13.99 -8.15 -9.14
N VAL A 48 14.81 -8.74 -10.01
CA VAL A 48 14.39 -9.86 -10.86
C VAL A 48 14.89 -11.14 -10.21
N THR A 49 13.98 -11.96 -9.68
CA THR A 49 14.32 -13.21 -9.02
C THR A 49 13.58 -14.40 -9.63
N ASP A 50 14.09 -15.61 -9.44
CA ASP A 50 13.29 -16.81 -9.60
C ASP A 50 12.29 -16.98 -8.44
N SER A 51 11.45 -18.01 -8.50
CA SER A 51 10.45 -18.30 -7.46
C SER A 51 11.04 -18.69 -6.10
N PHE A 52 12.37 -18.82 -5.99
CA PHE A 52 13.11 -19.07 -4.76
C PHE A 52 13.87 -17.83 -4.26
N GLY A 53 13.76 -16.70 -4.96
CA GLY A 53 14.45 -15.46 -4.61
C GLY A 53 15.89 -15.38 -5.16
N ASP A 54 16.28 -16.26 -6.08
CA ASP A 54 17.61 -16.23 -6.70
C ASP A 54 17.61 -15.25 -7.88
N ASN A 55 18.55 -14.29 -7.88
CA ASN A 55 18.70 -13.30 -8.94
C ASN A 55 19.69 -13.73 -10.03
N THR A 56 20.13 -15.00 -10.01
CA THR A 56 21.02 -15.58 -11.01
C THR A 56 20.35 -16.68 -11.82
N ASP A 57 20.82 -16.89 -13.05
CA ASP A 57 20.42 -18.02 -13.88
C ASP A 57 21.12 -19.31 -13.45
N ARG A 58 20.82 -20.42 -14.12
CA ARG A 58 21.43 -21.73 -13.81
C ARG A 58 22.97 -21.77 -13.92
N ASN A 59 23.59 -20.75 -14.53
CA ASN A 59 25.03 -20.63 -14.71
C ASN A 59 25.66 -19.66 -13.70
N GLY A 60 24.85 -19.01 -12.84
CA GLY A 60 25.29 -18.00 -11.89
C GLY A 60 25.41 -16.59 -12.49
N ASP A 61 24.91 -16.38 -13.72
CA ASP A 61 24.87 -15.06 -14.34
C ASP A 61 23.64 -14.28 -13.86
N ALA A 62 23.78 -12.99 -13.58
CA ALA A 62 22.66 -12.14 -13.16
C ALA A 62 21.53 -12.17 -14.20
N LEU A 63 20.28 -12.26 -13.72
CA LEU A 63 19.11 -12.25 -14.60
C LEU A 63 19.01 -10.90 -15.34
N PRO A 64 18.69 -10.89 -16.66
CA PRO A 64 18.63 -9.66 -17.43
C PRO A 64 17.44 -8.78 -17.00
N GLU A 65 17.72 -7.49 -16.77
CA GLU A 65 16.76 -6.44 -16.38
C GLU A 65 16.29 -5.57 -17.57
N ASP A 66 16.58 -5.98 -18.80
CA ASP A 66 16.31 -5.14 -19.98
C ASP A 66 14.80 -4.92 -20.23
N ASN A 67 14.43 -3.70 -20.63
CA ASN A 67 13.09 -3.27 -21.05
C ASN A 67 12.00 -3.24 -19.96
N LEU A 68 12.37 -3.02 -18.70
CA LEU A 68 11.43 -2.74 -17.63
C LEU A 68 10.66 -1.43 -17.88
N THR A 69 9.35 -1.55 -18.04
CA THR A 69 8.43 -0.42 -18.22
C THR A 69 7.52 -0.27 -17.01
N PRO A 70 7.80 0.68 -16.10
CA PRO A 70 6.92 0.94 -14.98
C PRO A 70 5.60 1.55 -15.48
N GLN A 71 4.51 1.09 -14.88
CA GLN A 71 3.15 1.53 -15.11
C GLN A 71 2.60 2.05 -13.79
N LEU A 72 2.02 3.24 -13.85
CA LEU A 72 1.42 3.90 -12.71
C LEU A 72 -0.10 3.95 -12.86
N TYR A 73 -0.79 3.68 -11.77
CA TYR A 73 -2.24 3.74 -11.65
C TYR A 73 -2.62 4.61 -10.46
N ASP A 74 -3.70 5.39 -10.58
CA ASP A 74 -4.28 6.11 -9.45
C ASP A 74 -5.17 5.19 -8.59
N ALA A 75 -5.74 5.73 -7.52
CA ALA A 75 -6.64 5.01 -6.62
C ALA A 75 -7.95 4.51 -7.29
N GLN A 76 -8.21 4.84 -8.55
CA GLN A 76 -9.34 4.33 -9.34
C GLN A 76 -8.88 3.37 -10.45
N ASP A 77 -7.66 2.83 -10.35
CA ASP A 77 -7.02 1.95 -11.35
C ASP A 77 -6.89 2.60 -12.74
N LYS A 78 -6.94 3.93 -12.83
CA LYS A 78 -6.73 4.63 -14.09
C LYS A 78 -5.24 4.90 -14.27
N ARG A 79 -4.74 4.57 -15.46
CA ARG A 79 -3.33 4.77 -15.80
C ARG A 79 -2.95 6.24 -15.73
N VAL A 80 -1.93 6.56 -14.95
CA VAL A 80 -1.33 7.88 -14.80
C VAL A 80 -0.08 7.95 -15.68
N THR A 81 0.11 9.08 -16.37
CA THR A 81 1.30 9.30 -17.18
C THR A 81 2.45 9.80 -16.30
N LEU A 82 3.58 9.11 -16.38
CA LEU A 82 4.83 9.53 -15.76
C LEU A 82 5.61 10.48 -16.67
N THR A 83 6.20 11.50 -16.07
CA THR A 83 7.11 12.42 -16.73
C THR A 83 8.52 12.28 -16.15
N ASN A 84 9.52 12.49 -16.99
CA ASN A 84 10.94 12.55 -16.57
C ASN A 84 11.38 13.99 -16.27
N LYS A 85 10.45 14.94 -16.26
CA LYS A 85 10.68 16.34 -15.92
C LYS A 85 10.01 16.63 -14.58
N PRO A 86 10.70 17.32 -13.65
CA PRO A 86 10.09 17.79 -12.41
C PRO A 86 8.83 18.60 -12.67
N CYS A 87 7.79 18.27 -11.90
CA CYS A 87 6.52 18.97 -11.90
C CYS A 87 6.61 20.22 -11.00
N SER A 88 5.72 21.19 -11.21
CA SER A 88 5.55 22.34 -10.31
C SER A 88 4.16 22.31 -9.68
N THR A 89 3.90 23.22 -8.74
CA THR A 89 2.55 23.43 -8.19
C THR A 89 1.54 23.88 -9.25
N ASP A 90 2.01 24.58 -10.29
CA ASP A 90 1.15 25.10 -11.37
C ASP A 90 0.76 24.02 -12.40
N ASN A 91 1.56 22.95 -12.49
CA ASN A 91 1.26 21.79 -13.32
C ASN A 91 1.63 20.51 -12.55
N PRO A 92 0.77 20.10 -11.61
CA PRO A 92 1.12 19.08 -10.66
C PRO A 92 1.09 17.68 -11.29
N CYS A 93 2.09 16.86 -10.99
CA CYS A 93 2.19 15.49 -11.48
C CYS A 93 3.10 14.62 -10.63
N VAL A 94 3.07 13.30 -10.88
CA VAL A 94 4.06 12.33 -10.41
C VAL A 94 5.16 12.20 -11.47
N PHE A 95 6.43 12.23 -11.06
CA PHE A 95 7.57 12.23 -11.96
C PHE A 95 8.75 11.40 -11.45
N ILE A 96 9.61 10.99 -12.37
CA ILE A 96 10.89 10.35 -12.04
C ILE A 96 11.90 11.45 -11.71
N ALA A 97 12.28 11.56 -10.43
CA ALA A 97 13.23 12.53 -9.94
C ALA A 97 14.69 12.12 -10.21
N LYS A 98 14.98 10.81 -10.12
CA LYS A 98 16.30 10.24 -10.37
C LYS A 98 16.18 8.79 -10.85
N GLN A 99 17.14 8.34 -11.65
CA GLN A 99 17.33 6.93 -11.97
C GLN A 99 18.81 6.58 -11.77
N ASP A 100 19.09 5.53 -11.02
CA ASP A 100 20.42 4.98 -10.81
C ASP A 100 20.53 3.63 -11.52
N LYS A 101 21.23 3.63 -12.65
CA LYS A 101 21.35 2.44 -13.52
C LYS A 101 22.29 1.38 -12.96
N GLU A 102 23.23 1.75 -12.11
CA GLU A 102 24.16 0.78 -11.51
C GLU A 102 23.50 0.01 -10.37
N LYS A 103 22.54 0.65 -9.70
CA LYS A 103 21.79 0.07 -8.57
C LYS A 103 20.40 -0.45 -8.95
N GLY A 104 19.97 -0.35 -10.20
CA GLY A 104 18.61 -0.74 -10.60
C GLY A 104 17.48 0.13 -10.03
N THR A 105 17.78 1.25 -9.36
CA THR A 105 16.77 2.02 -8.59
C THR A 105 16.20 3.22 -9.35
N VAL A 106 14.93 3.52 -9.08
CA VAL A 106 14.22 4.71 -9.58
C VAL A 106 13.67 5.51 -8.41
N THR A 107 14.02 6.79 -8.33
CA THR A 107 13.44 7.72 -7.36
C THR A 107 12.26 8.45 -7.97
N LEU A 108 11.13 8.37 -7.28
CA LEU A 108 9.89 9.03 -7.65
C LEU A 108 9.60 10.20 -6.72
N SER A 109 9.14 11.30 -7.30
CA SER A 109 8.63 12.45 -6.57
C SER A 109 7.28 12.87 -7.14
N SER A 110 6.53 13.64 -6.38
CA SER A 110 5.24 14.15 -6.82
C SER A 110 5.04 15.56 -6.33
N THR A 111 4.27 16.35 -7.08
CA THR A 111 3.60 17.56 -6.58
C THR A 111 2.08 17.36 -6.45
N LEU A 112 1.59 16.16 -6.75
CA LEU A 112 0.22 15.72 -6.52
C LEU A 112 0.15 14.83 -5.27
N PRO A 113 -0.73 15.16 -4.31
CA PRO A 113 -1.05 14.22 -3.25
C PRO A 113 -1.89 13.06 -3.78
N GLY A 114 -1.70 11.88 -3.19
CA GLY A 114 -2.49 10.69 -3.49
C GLY A 114 -1.70 9.41 -3.33
N THR A 115 -2.43 8.30 -3.26
CA THR A 115 -1.86 6.96 -3.34
C THR A 115 -1.87 6.52 -4.79
N TYR A 116 -0.72 6.02 -5.24
CA TYR A 116 -0.51 5.54 -6.59
C TYR A 116 0.02 4.12 -6.57
N ARG A 117 -0.58 3.28 -7.38
CA ARG A 117 -0.25 1.87 -7.50
C ARG A 117 0.67 1.63 -8.68
N TRP A 118 1.76 0.93 -8.42
CA TRP A 118 2.83 0.70 -9.37
C TRP A 118 2.94 -0.76 -9.75
N LYS A 119 3.35 -0.97 -11.00
CA LYS A 119 3.63 -2.28 -11.56
C LYS A 119 4.71 -2.16 -12.62
N ALA A 120 5.61 -3.11 -12.69
CA ALA A 120 6.61 -3.21 -13.74
C ALA A 120 6.27 -4.36 -14.68
N LYS A 121 6.65 -4.16 -15.95
CA LYS A 121 6.57 -5.17 -16.98
C LYS A 121 7.87 -5.21 -17.75
N ALA A 122 8.49 -6.38 -17.84
CA ALA A 122 9.61 -6.66 -18.73
C ALA A 122 9.42 -8.02 -19.40
N ALA A 123 9.61 -8.08 -20.71
CA ALA A 123 9.73 -9.37 -21.39
C ALA A 123 11.13 -9.96 -21.12
N PRO A 124 11.28 -11.26 -20.84
CA PRO A 124 10.29 -12.33 -21.01
C PRO A 124 9.43 -12.64 -19.76
N TYR A 125 9.49 -11.83 -18.72
CA TYR A 125 8.81 -12.11 -17.45
C TYR A 125 7.32 -11.73 -17.48
N ASP A 126 6.56 -12.39 -16.61
CA ASP A 126 5.21 -11.93 -16.28
C ASP A 126 5.27 -10.62 -15.48
N ASP A 127 4.11 -9.99 -15.41
CA ASP A 127 3.83 -8.79 -14.63
C ASP A 127 4.33 -8.87 -13.16
N SER A 128 4.93 -7.79 -12.64
CA SER A 128 5.40 -7.73 -11.23
C SER A 128 4.26 -7.75 -10.21
N ASN A 129 4.61 -7.87 -8.92
CA ASN A 129 3.72 -7.46 -7.82
C ASN A 129 3.36 -5.96 -7.91
N TYR A 130 2.28 -5.59 -7.23
CA TYR A 130 1.95 -4.18 -7.03
C TYR A 130 2.66 -3.63 -5.80
N VAL A 131 3.08 -2.37 -5.90
CA VAL A 131 3.52 -1.56 -4.75
C VAL A 131 2.72 -0.26 -4.70
N ASP A 132 2.34 0.16 -3.50
CA ASP A 132 1.54 1.35 -3.29
C ASP A 132 2.43 2.48 -2.73
N VAL A 133 2.49 3.60 -3.44
CA VAL A 133 3.27 4.78 -3.06
C VAL A 133 2.33 5.93 -2.76
N THR A 134 2.42 6.50 -1.56
CA THR A 134 1.56 7.60 -1.14
C THR A 134 2.34 8.91 -1.07
N PHE A 135 1.98 9.88 -1.92
CA PHE A 135 2.50 11.24 -1.86
C PHE A 135 1.60 12.16 -1.02
N LEU A 136 2.18 12.88 -0.06
CA LEU A 136 1.46 13.64 0.98
C LEU A 136 1.37 15.13 0.64
N GLY A 137 0.18 15.75 0.68
CA GLY A 137 -0.02 17.14 0.20
C GLY A 137 0.49 18.24 1.14
N ALA A 138 0.88 19.39 0.56
CA ALA A 138 1.48 20.54 1.27
C ALA A 138 0.51 21.57 1.87
N GLU A 139 -0.82 21.35 1.88
CA GLU A 139 -1.67 22.16 2.76
C GLU A 139 -1.32 21.80 4.21
N ILE A 140 -0.99 22.82 5.01
CA ILE A 140 -0.61 22.77 6.43
C ILE A 140 -1.24 21.56 7.14
N GLY A 141 -0.46 20.51 7.40
CA GLY A 141 -0.94 19.36 8.15
C GLY A 141 -1.92 18.45 7.39
N GLY A 142 -1.53 17.99 6.19
CA GLY A 142 -2.22 16.94 5.46
C GLY A 142 -2.57 15.76 6.37
N LEU A 143 -3.87 15.54 6.55
CA LEU A 143 -4.39 14.53 7.46
C LEU A 143 -4.22 13.15 6.84
N ASN A 144 -3.43 12.33 7.52
CA ASN A 144 -3.21 10.94 7.16
C ASN A 144 -4.25 10.06 7.83
N ALA A 145 -4.80 9.10 7.08
CA ALA A 145 -5.71 8.09 7.61
C ALA A 145 -4.94 6.87 8.12
N PHE A 146 -5.36 6.32 9.26
CA PHE A 146 -4.75 5.14 9.84
C PHE A 146 -5.80 4.24 10.49
N ILE A 147 -5.83 2.96 10.10
CA ILE A 147 -6.65 1.93 10.74
C ILE A 147 -5.71 0.98 11.47
N TYR A 148 -5.93 0.74 12.75
CA TYR A 148 -5.13 -0.20 13.52
C TYR A 148 -5.94 -0.99 14.54
N ARG A 149 -5.38 -2.12 14.96
CA ARG A 149 -5.93 -2.93 16.03
C ARG A 149 -5.62 -2.31 17.40
N VAL A 150 -6.66 -2.06 18.19
CA VAL A 150 -6.54 -1.59 19.57
C VAL A 150 -5.79 -2.61 20.42
N GLY A 151 -4.81 -2.16 21.19
CA GLY A 151 -3.97 -3.02 22.04
C GLY A 151 -2.80 -3.70 21.32
N ALA A 152 -2.59 -3.46 20.02
CA ALA A 152 -1.39 -3.93 19.34
C ALA A 152 -0.14 -3.18 19.86
N ALA A 153 0.90 -3.92 20.25
CA ALA A 153 2.16 -3.34 20.73
C ALA A 153 2.90 -2.52 19.66
N LYS A 154 2.71 -2.89 18.38
CA LYS A 154 3.20 -2.17 17.21
C LYS A 154 2.04 -2.04 16.21
N PRO A 155 1.34 -0.89 16.20
CA PRO A 155 0.24 -0.68 15.26
C PRO A 155 0.74 -0.65 13.82
N SER A 156 0.16 -1.47 12.94
CA SER A 156 0.34 -1.38 11.49
C SER A 156 -0.92 -0.81 10.85
N ASN A 157 -0.76 -0.06 9.75
CA ASN A 157 -1.90 0.44 8.98
C ASN A 157 -2.57 -0.73 8.24
N LEU A 158 -3.88 -0.82 8.33
CA LEU A 158 -4.68 -1.84 7.66
C LEU A 158 -5.46 -1.30 6.46
N ILE A 159 -5.35 0.00 6.16
CA ILE A 159 -5.95 0.60 4.96
C ILE A 159 -5.34 -0.04 3.70
N GLY A 160 -6.18 -0.47 2.76
CA GLY A 160 -5.74 -1.02 1.48
C GLY A 160 -5.18 -2.44 1.54
N LYS A 161 -5.12 -3.05 2.73
CA LYS A 161 -4.63 -4.42 2.93
C LYS A 161 -5.73 -5.47 2.72
N ASP A 162 -6.37 -5.41 1.56
CA ASP A 162 -7.47 -6.30 1.18
C ASP A 162 -7.06 -7.79 1.04
N LYS A 163 -5.76 -8.10 1.18
CA LYS A 163 -5.19 -9.46 1.06
C LYS A 163 -4.77 -10.09 2.38
N GLU A 164 -4.74 -9.33 3.48
CA GLU A 164 -4.47 -9.88 4.81
C GLU A 164 -5.79 -10.13 5.54
N PRO A 165 -6.11 -11.38 5.92
CA PRO A 165 -7.35 -11.68 6.61
C PRO A 165 -7.42 -10.90 7.93
N LEU A 166 -8.50 -10.15 8.13
CA LEU A 166 -8.74 -9.43 9.38
C LEU A 166 -8.71 -10.38 10.58
N PRO A 167 -7.81 -10.16 11.56
CA PRO A 167 -7.82 -10.93 12.80
C PRO A 167 -9.15 -10.81 13.57
N LEU A 168 -9.88 -11.91 13.69
CA LEU A 168 -11.12 -11.95 14.48
C LEU A 168 -10.90 -11.69 15.97
N ASN A 169 -11.98 -11.38 16.69
CA ASN A 169 -11.98 -11.09 18.13
C ASN A 169 -11.11 -9.88 18.51
N ASN A 170 -11.20 -8.80 17.72
CA ASN A 170 -10.41 -7.60 17.94
C ASN A 170 -11.24 -6.34 17.71
N THR A 171 -10.81 -5.25 18.33
CA THR A 171 -11.35 -3.90 18.09
C THR A 171 -10.39 -3.13 17.20
N TYR A 172 -10.93 -2.43 16.21
CA TYR A 172 -10.17 -1.61 15.28
C TYR A 172 -10.57 -0.16 15.40
N ARG A 173 -9.56 0.71 15.37
CA ARG A 173 -9.71 2.14 15.50
C ARG A 173 -9.25 2.84 14.24
N PHE A 174 -10.04 3.81 13.82
CA PHE A 174 -9.69 4.77 12.80
C PHE A 174 -9.22 6.05 13.47
N VAL A 175 -8.09 6.59 13.03
CA VAL A 175 -7.63 7.92 13.41
C VAL A 175 -7.18 8.68 12.17
N LEU A 176 -7.31 10.00 12.25
CA LEU A 176 -6.53 10.89 11.41
C LEU A 176 -5.33 11.38 12.21
N TRP A 177 -4.20 11.61 11.54
CA TRP A 177 -2.99 12.09 12.18
C TRP A 177 -2.26 13.09 11.28
N ARG A 178 -1.42 13.93 11.87
CA ARG A 178 -0.55 14.85 11.14
C ARG A 178 0.88 14.43 11.36
N ASP A 179 1.59 14.17 10.28
CA ASP A 179 3.01 13.84 10.30
C ASP A 179 3.83 15.10 10.65
N ASN A 180 3.93 15.40 11.94
CA ASN A 180 4.53 16.64 12.43
C ASN A 180 6.06 16.55 12.33
N ASN A 181 6.62 15.36 12.51
CA ASN A 181 8.05 15.11 12.42
C ASN A 181 8.54 14.74 11.01
N LYS A 182 7.61 14.51 10.07
CA LYS A 182 7.88 14.23 8.65
C LYS A 182 8.62 12.91 8.41
N ASP A 183 8.42 11.92 9.28
CA ASP A 183 9.05 10.61 9.14
C ASP A 183 8.18 9.60 8.36
N GLY A 184 6.94 9.98 8.04
CA GLY A 184 5.98 9.14 7.31
C GLY A 184 5.43 7.96 8.12
N VAL A 185 5.72 7.90 9.43
CA VAL A 185 5.34 6.81 10.33
C VAL A 185 4.29 7.30 11.31
N PHE A 186 3.17 6.58 11.42
CA PHE A 186 2.16 6.90 12.42
C PHE A 186 2.72 6.82 13.84
N GLN A 187 2.63 7.93 14.56
CA GLN A 187 2.91 7.99 15.99
C GLN A 187 1.64 8.34 16.78
N GLN A 188 1.43 7.68 17.92
CA GLN A 188 0.24 7.95 18.73
C GLN A 188 0.14 9.40 19.22
N VAL A 189 1.28 10.09 19.35
CA VAL A 189 1.32 11.50 19.77
C VAL A 189 0.94 12.47 18.66
N GLU A 190 0.89 11.99 17.41
CA GLU A 190 0.60 12.77 16.22
C GLU A 190 -0.84 12.60 15.70
N LYS A 191 -1.62 11.70 16.34
CA LYS A 191 -3.05 11.58 16.08
C LYS A 191 -3.75 12.92 16.36
N LEU A 192 -4.79 13.19 15.59
CA LEU A 192 -5.74 14.23 15.95
C LEU A 192 -6.27 14.00 17.36
N THR A 193 -6.42 15.10 18.08
CA THR A 193 -7.14 15.08 19.36
C THR A 193 -8.60 14.68 19.16
N ASP A 194 -9.26 14.22 20.23
CA ASP A 194 -10.67 13.84 20.16
C ASP A 194 -11.52 15.05 19.72
N GLU A 195 -11.15 16.27 20.14
CA GLU A 195 -11.80 17.53 19.73
C GLU A 195 -11.65 17.81 18.23
N GLU A 196 -10.51 17.49 17.64
CA GLU A 196 -10.28 17.66 16.21
C GLU A 196 -10.98 16.57 15.38
N MET A 197 -11.00 15.33 15.89
CA MET A 197 -11.70 14.21 15.25
C MET A 197 -13.21 14.45 15.13
N VAL A 198 -13.84 15.22 16.04
CA VAL A 198 -15.27 15.59 15.98
C VAL A 198 -15.63 16.36 14.70
N GLN A 199 -14.67 17.02 14.05
CA GLN A 199 -14.88 17.73 12.78
C GLN A 199 -15.06 16.79 11.57
N TYR A 200 -14.91 15.48 11.77
CA TYR A 200 -14.99 14.48 10.72
C TYR A 200 -16.13 13.50 11.02
N ASP A 201 -16.86 13.14 9.98
CA ASP A 201 -17.70 11.96 9.99
C ASP A 201 -16.96 10.82 9.27
N TYR A 202 -17.06 9.62 9.80
CA TYR A 202 -16.51 8.43 9.17
C TYR A 202 -17.41 7.20 9.34
N LYS A 203 -17.34 6.32 8.35
CA LYS A 203 -18.08 5.07 8.29
C LYS A 203 -17.16 3.94 7.86
N TRP A 204 -17.26 2.82 8.55
CA TRP A 204 -16.56 1.59 8.19
C TRP A 204 -17.20 0.91 6.99
N GLU A 205 -16.41 0.16 6.24
CA GLU A 205 -16.88 -0.70 5.16
C GLU A 205 -16.01 -1.96 5.05
N PHE A 206 -16.66 -3.11 4.87
CA PHE A 206 -15.97 -4.36 4.52
C PHE A 206 -15.67 -4.40 3.03
N THR A 207 -14.45 -4.76 2.69
CA THR A 207 -13.97 -4.86 1.29
C THR A 207 -13.61 -6.30 0.93
N GLY A 208 -13.54 -6.57 -0.37
CA GLY A 208 -13.11 -7.87 -0.88
C GLY A 208 -14.18 -8.95 -0.77
N LYS A 209 -13.71 -10.19 -0.62
CA LYS A 209 -14.53 -11.41 -0.54
C LYS A 209 -14.16 -12.17 0.72
N SER A 210 -15.08 -12.96 1.25
CA SER A 210 -14.75 -13.91 2.31
C SER A 210 -13.74 -14.96 1.83
N ILE A 211 -13.22 -15.76 2.77
CA ILE A 211 -12.35 -16.91 2.48
C ILE A 211 -12.98 -17.94 1.53
N ASN A 212 -14.31 -18.04 1.48
CA ASN A 212 -15.04 -18.93 0.57
C ASN A 212 -15.59 -18.21 -0.67
N GLY A 213 -15.26 -16.92 -0.86
CA GLY A 213 -15.57 -16.15 -2.07
C GLY A 213 -16.90 -15.40 -2.03
N GLU A 214 -17.58 -15.34 -0.89
CA GLU A 214 -18.84 -14.63 -0.71
C GLU A 214 -18.63 -13.11 -0.67
N VAL A 215 -19.63 -12.38 -1.15
CA VAL A 215 -19.69 -10.91 -1.14
C VAL A 215 -20.88 -10.44 -0.31
N GLY A 216 -20.75 -9.28 0.35
CA GLY A 216 -21.91 -8.57 0.90
C GLY A 216 -21.99 -8.45 2.43
N ALA A 217 -20.89 -8.60 3.17
CA ALA A 217 -20.83 -8.13 4.55
C ALA A 217 -21.03 -6.60 4.61
N GLN A 218 -21.80 -6.13 5.59
CA GLN A 218 -22.14 -4.72 5.77
C GLN A 218 -21.56 -4.22 7.08
N ALA A 219 -20.82 -3.12 7.00
CA ALA A 219 -20.47 -2.37 8.20
C ALA A 219 -21.59 -1.35 8.49
N ASN A 220 -22.10 -1.39 9.70
CA ASN A 220 -23.13 -0.49 10.23
C ASN A 220 -22.58 0.47 11.30
N THR A 221 -21.26 0.48 11.48
CA THR A 221 -20.54 1.27 12.48
C THR A 221 -20.12 2.62 11.89
N SER A 222 -20.36 3.72 12.60
CA SER A 222 -19.98 5.08 12.16
C SER A 222 -19.56 5.91 13.36
N ASN A 223 -18.50 6.72 13.20
CA ASN A 223 -17.96 7.59 14.25
C ASN A 223 -17.57 6.87 15.56
N GLU A 224 -17.29 5.58 15.50
CA GLU A 224 -16.84 4.77 16.63
C GLU A 224 -15.87 3.66 16.17
N ASP A 225 -15.25 2.96 17.12
CA ASP A 225 -14.41 1.80 16.84
C ASP A 225 -15.27 0.64 16.32
N ILE A 226 -14.75 -0.14 15.37
CA ILE A 226 -15.43 -1.35 14.90
C ILE A 226 -14.92 -2.58 15.67
N VAL A 227 -15.85 -3.40 16.15
CA VAL A 227 -15.55 -4.65 16.86
C VAL A 227 -15.76 -5.83 15.92
N ILE A 228 -14.69 -6.55 15.60
CA ILE A 228 -14.76 -7.77 14.80
C ILE A 228 -14.97 -8.96 15.76
N PRO A 229 -16.12 -9.66 15.69
CA PRO A 229 -16.46 -10.72 16.64
C PRO A 229 -15.56 -11.94 16.53
N ALA A 230 -15.60 -12.79 17.55
CA ALA A 230 -14.83 -14.04 17.57
C ALA A 230 -15.46 -15.12 16.69
N THR A 231 -16.78 -15.06 16.45
CA THR A 231 -17.52 -16.13 15.78
C THR A 231 -18.24 -15.66 14.53
N ASN A 232 -18.32 -16.54 13.52
CA ASN A 232 -19.05 -16.28 12.28
C ASN A 232 -20.54 -16.04 12.53
N ARG A 233 -21.11 -16.68 13.56
CA ARG A 233 -22.50 -16.49 13.96
C ARG A 233 -22.77 -15.07 14.43
N GLU A 234 -21.95 -14.54 15.33
CA GLU A 234 -22.09 -13.15 15.80
C GLU A 234 -21.86 -12.16 14.67
N ALA A 235 -20.88 -12.44 13.81
CA ALA A 235 -20.58 -11.62 12.66
C ALA A 235 -21.73 -11.57 11.64
N ALA A 236 -22.36 -12.71 11.38
CA ALA A 236 -23.55 -12.79 10.53
C ALA A 236 -24.74 -12.01 11.10
N GLN A 237 -24.94 -12.07 12.43
CA GLN A 237 -26.00 -11.33 13.10
C GLN A 237 -25.75 -9.81 13.11
N THR A 238 -24.49 -9.40 13.29
CA THR A 238 -24.13 -7.99 13.49
C THR A 238 -23.93 -7.26 12.17
N TYR A 239 -23.32 -7.92 11.18
CA TYR A 239 -22.83 -7.32 9.94
C TYR A 239 -23.47 -7.91 8.69
N GLY A 240 -24.51 -8.75 8.83
CA GLY A 240 -25.20 -9.35 7.69
C GLY A 240 -24.32 -10.26 6.84
N ALA A 241 -23.20 -10.76 7.39
CA ALA A 241 -22.32 -11.68 6.70
C ALA A 241 -22.94 -13.08 6.56
N GLN A 242 -22.46 -13.88 5.62
CA GLN A 242 -22.90 -15.27 5.46
C GLN A 242 -22.52 -16.10 6.70
N ALA A 243 -23.46 -16.88 7.23
CA ALA A 243 -23.27 -17.62 8.48
C ALA A 243 -22.11 -18.65 8.42
N GLY A 244 -21.84 -19.20 7.23
CA GLY A 244 -20.70 -20.11 7.01
C GLY A 244 -19.34 -19.42 7.12
N ASP A 245 -19.27 -18.14 6.74
CA ASP A 245 -18.01 -17.44 6.48
C ASP A 245 -17.68 -16.39 7.54
N GLY A 246 -18.72 -15.79 8.14
CA GLY A 246 -18.56 -14.63 8.99
C GLY A 246 -17.83 -13.50 8.26
N LEU A 247 -16.84 -12.91 8.94
CA LEU A 247 -16.01 -11.84 8.38
C LEU A 247 -14.60 -12.29 7.95
N GLN A 248 -14.32 -13.59 7.96
CA GLN A 248 -12.99 -14.10 7.60
C GLN A 248 -12.71 -13.86 6.11
N GLY A 249 -11.60 -13.20 5.81
CA GLY A 249 -11.16 -12.91 4.44
C GLY A 249 -11.55 -11.52 3.91
N TYR A 250 -12.51 -10.82 4.54
CA TYR A 250 -12.80 -9.44 4.18
C TYR A 250 -11.66 -8.51 4.64
N GLY A 251 -11.48 -7.40 3.93
CA GLY A 251 -10.67 -6.26 4.34
C GLY A 251 -11.51 -5.19 5.04
N LEU A 252 -10.85 -4.16 5.60
CA LEU A 252 -11.49 -2.98 6.16
C LEU A 252 -11.06 -1.73 5.40
N ARG A 253 -12.04 -0.87 5.09
CA ARG A 253 -11.79 0.52 4.74
C ARG A 253 -12.67 1.45 5.57
N VAL A 254 -12.28 2.72 5.59
CA VAL A 254 -13.06 3.80 6.20
C VAL A 254 -13.30 4.87 5.15
N LEU A 255 -14.57 5.22 4.99
CA LEU A 255 -15.00 6.40 4.25
C LEU A 255 -15.12 7.53 5.26
N TYR A 256 -14.41 8.64 5.07
CA TYR A 256 -14.48 9.78 5.98
C TYR A 256 -14.64 11.10 5.21
N THR A 257 -15.24 12.08 5.86
CA THR A 257 -15.53 13.40 5.28
C THR A 257 -15.49 14.45 6.39
N LYS A 258 -14.97 15.64 6.07
CA LYS A 258 -15.01 16.78 6.99
C LYS A 258 -16.42 17.38 6.98
N LYS A 259 -16.96 17.70 8.16
CA LYS A 259 -18.26 18.37 8.34
C LYS A 259 -18.26 19.79 7.80
#